data_AF-X0WIW9-F1
#
_entry.id   AF-X0WIW9-F1
#
_cell.length_a   1.000
_cell.length_b   1.000
_cell.length_c   1.000
_cell.angle_alpha   90.00
_cell.angle_beta   90.00
_cell.angle_gamma   90.00
#
_symmetry.space_group_name_H-M   'P 1'
#
loop_
_entity.id
_entity.type
_entity.pdbx_description
1 polymer ?
#
loop_
_entity_poly.entity_id
_entity_poly.type
_entity_poly.pdbx_seq_one_letter_code
_entity_poly.pdbx_strand_id
1 'polypeptide(L)' 'REEESHLSVQEAMALKEELGIKRLVLTHFNHINRPHDELEEYFSRFEGITAAYDGLCIEV' A
#
# COMPACT_ATOMS: atom_id res chain seq x y z
N ARG A 1 -2.73 14.36 -21.99
CA ARG A 1 -2.65 14.26 -20.53
C ARG A 1 -2.84 12.79 -20.24
N GLU A 2 -1.77 12.06 -19.98
CA GLU A 2 -1.91 10.72 -19.43
C GLU A 2 -2.47 10.95 -18.02
N GLU A 3 -3.77 10.71 -17.85
CA GLU A 3 -4.33 10.50 -16.52
C GLU A 3 -3.67 9.22 -16.03
N GLU A 4 -2.60 9.39 -15.26
CA GLU A 4 -1.77 8.29 -14.80
C GLU A 4 -2.68 7.23 -14.18
N SER A 5 -2.65 6.01 -14.73
CA SER A 5 -3.49 4.88 -14.30
C SER A 5 -3.02 4.32 -12.94
N HIS A 6 -2.89 5.19 -11.95
CA HIS A 6 -2.50 4.86 -10.59
C HIS A 6 -3.73 4.62 -9.73
N LEU A 7 -3.66 3.57 -8.92
CA LEU A 7 -4.64 3.35 -7.87
C LEU A 7 -4.30 4.23 -6.67
N SER A 8 -5.30 4.85 -6.10
CA SER A 8 -5.22 5.37 -4.75
C SER A 8 -5.05 4.21 -3.75
N VAL A 9 -4.55 4.53 -2.56
CA VAL A 9 -4.41 3.57 -1.46
C VAL A 9 -5.75 2.91 -1.13
N GLN A 10 -6.83 3.69 -1.12
CA GLN A 10 -8.18 3.21 -0.82
C GLN A 10 -8.67 2.23 -1.87
N GLU A 11 -8.41 2.48 -3.15
CA GLU A 11 -8.80 1.57 -4.24
C GLU A 11 -8.02 0.26 -4.17
N ALA A 12 -6.71 0.30 -3.87
CA ALA A 12 -5.91 -0.90 -3.69
C ALA A 12 -6.38 -1.74 -2.49
N MET A 13 -6.79 -1.10 -1.40
CA MET A 13 -7.38 -1.76 -0.24
C MET A 13 -8.74 -2.39 -0.55
N ALA A 14 -9.61 -1.69 -1.26
CA ALA A 14 -10.89 -2.22 -1.70
C ALA A 14 -10.70 -3.46 -2.59
N LEU A 15 -9.73 -3.42 -3.50
CA LEU A 15 -9.40 -4.54 -4.38
C LEU A 15 -8.89 -5.77 -3.60
N LYS A 16 -8.09 -5.58 -2.53
CA LYS A 16 -7.67 -6.68 -1.64
C LYS A 16 -8.88 -7.39 -1.05
N GLU A 17 -9.87 -6.64 -0.55
CA GLU A 17 -11.08 -7.20 0.04
C GLU A 17 -11.95 -7.90 -1.02
N GLU A 18 -12.13 -7.30 -2.19
CA GLU A 18 -12.89 -7.89 -3.31
C GLU A 18 -12.29 -9.22 -3.77
N LEU A 19 -10.96 -9.30 -3.86
CA LEU A 19 -10.25 -10.51 -4.30
C LEU A 19 -9.98 -11.52 -3.17
N GLY A 20 -10.34 -11.20 -1.92
CA GLY A 20 -10.08 -12.07 -0.76
C GLY A 20 -8.58 -12.28 -0.49
N ILE A 21 -7.73 -11.30 -0.79
CA ILE A 21 -6.28 -11.39 -0.63
C ILE A 21 -5.92 -11.26 0.84
N LYS A 22 -5.10 -12.19 1.34
CA LYS A 22 -4.65 -12.24 2.74
C LYS A 22 -3.57 -11.21 3.08
N ARG A 23 -2.70 -10.89 2.12
CA ARG A 23 -1.58 -9.95 2.33
C ARG A 23 -1.41 -9.03 1.12
N LEU A 24 -1.42 -7.73 1.36
CA LEU A 24 -1.20 -6.68 0.38
C LEU A 24 0.07 -5.90 0.75
N VAL A 25 0.99 -5.79 -0.21
CA VAL A 25 2.20 -4.97 -0.07
C VAL A 25 2.08 -3.80 -1.03
N LEU A 26 1.91 -2.59 -0.49
CA LEU A 26 1.78 -1.37 -1.26
C LEU A 26 3.17 -0.80 -1.53
N THR A 27 3.45 -0.46 -2.79
CA THR A 27 4.72 0.13 -3.22
C THR A 27 4.45 1.26 -4.22
N HIS A 28 5.51 1.88 -4.74
CA HIS A 28 5.43 2.95 -5.73
C HIS A 28 4.62 4.15 -5.20
N PHE A 29 4.86 4.52 -3.94
CA PHE A 29 4.31 5.73 -3.35
C PHE A 29 4.90 6.95 -4.05
N ASN A 30 4.04 7.92 -4.40
CA ASN A 30 4.52 9.19 -4.96
C ASN A 30 5.29 10.01 -3.90
N HIS A 31 6.02 11.03 -4.34
CA HIS A 31 6.76 11.93 -3.44
C HIS A 31 5.86 12.89 -2.65
N ILE A 32 4.56 12.97 -2.98
CA ILE A 32 3.56 13.78 -2.27
C ILE A 32 2.76 12.85 -1.35
N ASN A 33 3.49 12.09 -0.52
CA ASN A 33 2.91 11.19 0.44
C ASN A 33 3.51 11.42 1.81
N ARG A 34 2.88 10.81 2.82
CA ARG A 34 3.40 10.88 4.18
C ARG A 34 4.76 10.19 4.29
N PRO A 35 5.62 10.61 5.24
CA PRO A 35 6.77 9.83 5.68
C PRO A 35 6.42 8.36 5.94
N HIS A 36 7.39 7.47 5.77
CA HIS A 36 7.16 6.03 5.84
C HIS A 36 6.62 5.58 7.21
N ASP A 37 7.11 6.16 8.30
CA ASP A 37 6.65 5.96 9.67
C ASP A 37 5.16 6.30 9.85
N GLU A 38 4.72 7.42 9.29
CA GLU A 38 3.29 7.78 9.28
C GLU A 38 2.45 6.82 8.42
N LEU A 39 3.00 6.31 7.32
CA LEU A 39 2.32 5.31 6.49
C LEU A 39 2.19 3.97 7.24
N GLU A 40 3.25 3.50 7.89
CA GLU A 40 3.18 2.30 8.73
C GLU A 40 2.17 2.45 9.86
N GLU A 41 2.16 3.59 10.55
CA GLU A 41 1.15 3.87 11.59
C GLU A 41 -0.26 3.82 11.00
N TYR A 42 -0.49 4.43 9.85
CA TYR A 42 -1.78 4.39 9.16
C TYR A 42 -2.18 2.96 8.79
N PHE A 43 -1.27 2.18 8.20
CA PHE A 43 -1.54 0.81 7.74
C PHE A 43 -1.65 -0.21 8.87
N SER A 44 -1.05 0.05 10.04
CA SER A 44 -1.17 -0.81 11.23
C SER A 44 -2.62 -1.06 11.67
N ARG A 45 -3.54 -0.18 11.26
CA ARG A 45 -4.99 -0.28 11.52
C ARG A 45 -5.70 -1.30 10.64
N PHE A 46 -5.04 -1.80 9.60
CA PHE A 46 -5.60 -2.72 8.62
C PHE A 46 -4.82 -4.04 8.63
N GLU A 47 -5.53 -5.16 8.74
CA GLU A 47 -4.89 -6.46 8.79
C GLU A 47 -4.33 -6.86 7.42
N GLY A 48 -3.08 -7.31 7.42
CA GLY A 48 -2.43 -7.84 6.23
C GLY A 48 -2.06 -6.78 5.19
N ILE A 49 -1.83 -5.53 5.61
CA ILE A 49 -1.35 -4.46 4.72
C ILE A 49 0.02 -3.97 5.19
N THR A 50 0.95 -3.83 4.25
CA THR A 50 2.31 -3.36 4.52
C THR A 50 2.71 -2.29 3.50
N ALA A 51 3.23 -1.16 3.98
CA ALA A 51 3.90 -0.20 3.10
C ALA A 51 5.32 -0.69 2.82
N ALA A 52 5.67 -0.84 1.55
CA ALA A 52 7.03 -1.18 1.15
C ALA A 52 7.97 0.01 1.30
N TYR A 53 9.23 -0.31 1.58
CA TYR A 53 10.37 0.60 1.54
C TYR A 53 11.56 -0.09 0.86
N ASP A 54 12.51 0.70 0.39
CA ASP A 54 13.69 0.19 -0.31
C ASP A 54 14.53 -0.69 0.62
N GLY A 55 14.68 -1.97 0.25
CA GLY A 55 15.38 -2.97 1.05
C GLY A 55 14.48 -3.85 1.93
N LEU A 56 13.15 -3.64 1.91
CA LEU A 56 12.19 -4.50 2.61
C LEU A 56 12.27 -5.95 2.08
N CYS A 57 12.40 -6.90 3.00
CA CYS A 57 12.36 -8.34 2.73
C CYS A 57 11.18 -8.96 3.48
N ILE A 58 10.37 -9.76 2.79
CA ILE A 58 9.17 -10.39 3.34
C ILE A 58 9.19 -11.88 2.99
N GLU A 59 8.87 -12.74 3.95
CA GLU A 59 8.63 -14.16 3.70
C GLU A 59 7.20 -14.39 3.17
N VAL A 60 7.05 -15.17 2.11
CA VAL A 60 5.75 -15.39 1.42
C VAL A 60 5.05 -16.63 1.96
#